data_AF-A0A662GYU9-F1
#
_entry.id   AF-A0A662GYU9-F1
#
_cell.length_a   1.000
_cell.length_b   1.000
_cell.length_c   1.000
_cell.angle_alpha   90.00
_cell.angle_beta   90.00
_cell.angle_gamma   90.00
#
_symmetry.space_group_name_H-M   'P 1'
#
loop_
_entity.id
_entity.type
_entity.pdbx_description
1 polymer ?
#
loop_
_entity_poly.entity_id
_entity_poly.type
_entity_poly.pdbx_seq_one_letter_code
_entity_poly.pdbx_strand_id
1 'polypeptide(L)'
;MSIGRLLLYIVLILISTPIVVMVLFLVVASFSERLVYGLVPTRLTLENWSFLWRPIPWGLEREYIWPVLFNTLLYAGGSTFLRVLLVTLAGYAISRISFRGRTFVLAFQMMG
;
A
#
# COMPACT_ATOMS: atom_id res chain seq x y z
N MET A 1 30.56 -3.12 -17.74
CA MET A 1 29.93 -2.56 -16.52
C MET A 1 31.01 -2.22 -15.52
N SER A 2 30.97 -1.03 -14.90
CA SER A 2 31.92 -0.73 -13.81
C SER A 2 31.59 -1.59 -12.58
N ILE A 3 32.61 -2.08 -11.87
CA ILE A 3 32.47 -3.00 -10.73
C ILE A 3 31.52 -2.45 -9.64
N GLY A 4 31.54 -1.13 -9.43
CA GLY A 4 30.65 -0.45 -8.48
C GLY A 4 29.17 -0.51 -8.86
N ARG A 5 28.82 -0.47 -10.16
CA ARG A 5 27.43 -0.66 -10.61
C ARG A 5 26.95 -2.08 -10.37
N LEU A 6 27.83 -3.06 -10.55
CA LEU A 6 27.51 -4.47 -10.34
C LEU A 6 27.23 -4.74 -8.84
N LEU A 7 28.02 -4.17 -7.94
CA LEU A 7 27.77 -4.22 -6.49
C LEU A 7 26.44 -3.57 -6.10
N LEU A 8 26.12 -2.40 -6.65
CA LEU A 8 24.83 -1.74 -6.39
C LEU A 8 23.63 -2.59 -6.82
N TYR A 9 23.69 -3.22 -8.00
CA TYR A 9 22.63 -4.11 -8.44
C TYR A 9 22.47 -5.34 -7.56
N ILE A 10 23.58 -5.94 -7.10
CA ILE A 10 23.52 -7.08 -6.17
C ILE A 10 22.82 -6.68 -4.87
N VAL A 11 23.19 -5.53 -4.28
CA VAL A 11 22.56 -5.03 -3.05
C VAL A 11 21.08 -4.72 -3.26
N LEU A 12 20.72 -4.06 -4.37
CA LEU A 12 19.32 -3.78 -4.71
C LEU A 12 18.51 -5.06 -4.89
N ILE A 13 19.04 -6.07 -5.57
CA ILE A 13 18.37 -7.36 -5.76
C ILE A 13 18.21 -8.05 -4.42
N LEU A 14 19.25 -8.09 -3.59
CA LEU A 14 19.19 -8.75 -2.29
C LEU A 14 18.14 -8.13 -1.37
N ILE A 15 18.05 -6.81 -1.31
CA ILE A 15 17.06 -6.08 -0.49
C ILE A 15 15.65 -6.20 -1.07
N SER A 16 15.49 -6.19 -2.40
CA SER A 16 14.17 -6.28 -3.04
C SER A 16 13.63 -7.71 -3.11
N THR A 17 14.49 -8.73 -3.07
CA THR A 17 14.11 -10.15 -3.20
C THR A 17 13.02 -10.55 -2.20
N PRO A 18 13.11 -10.25 -0.88
CA PRO A 18 12.05 -10.61 0.07
C PRO A 18 10.69 -10.01 -0.30
N ILE A 19 10.66 -8.74 -0.71
CA ILE A 19 9.44 -8.04 -1.10
C ILE A 19 8.84 -8.69 -2.35
N VAL A 20 9.67 -8.94 -3.36
CA VAL A 20 9.25 -9.58 -4.61
C VAL A 20 8.71 -10.98 -4.34
N VAL A 21 9.39 -11.78 -3.51
CA VAL A 21 8.94 -13.13 -3.15
C VAL A 21 7.59 -13.09 -2.43
N MET A 22 7.36 -12.15 -1.51
CA MET A 22 6.07 -12.01 -0.83
C MET A 22 4.94 -11.65 -1.80
N VAL A 23 5.18 -10.71 -2.72
CA VAL A 23 4.18 -10.34 -3.73
C VAL A 23 3.90 -11.50 -4.69
N LEU A 24 4.95 -12.19 -5.16
CA LEU A 24 4.81 -13.38 -5.99
C LEU A 24 4.00 -14.46 -5.28
N PHE A 25 4.20 -14.64 -3.98
CA PHE A 25 3.43 -15.58 -3.17
C PHE A 25 1.94 -15.25 -3.19
N LEU A 26 1.57 -13.99 -2.99
CA LEU A 26 0.16 -13.56 -3.04
C LEU A 26 -0.46 -13.82 -4.43
N VAL A 27 0.27 -13.49 -5.50
CA VAL A 27 -0.20 -13.70 -6.87
C VAL A 27 -0.42 -15.19 -7.13
N VAL A 28 0.57 -16.04 -6.84
CA VAL A 28 0.43 -17.49 -7.04
C VAL A 28 -0.70 -18.05 -6.18
N ALA A 29 -0.81 -17.63 -4.92
CA ALA A 29 -1.90 -18.03 -4.04
C ALA A 29 -3.29 -17.69 -4.62
N SER A 30 -3.45 -16.51 -5.24
CA SER A 30 -4.71 -16.12 -5.88
C SER A 30 -5.12 -17.05 -7.03
N PHE A 31 -4.19 -17.67 -7.74
CA PHE A 31 -4.47 -18.60 -8.83
C PHE A 31 -4.41 -20.08 -8.42
N SER A 32 -4.33 -20.38 -7.12
CA SER A 32 -4.10 -21.75 -6.64
C SER A 32 -5.20 -22.22 -5.70
N GLU A 33 -5.56 -23.49 -5.80
CA GLU A 33 -6.54 -24.10 -4.88
C GLU A 33 -5.92 -24.33 -3.49
N ARG A 34 -4.70 -24.89 -3.47
CA ARG A 34 -3.86 -25.05 -2.28
C ARG A 34 -2.39 -24.97 -2.66
N LEU A 35 -1.58 -24.38 -1.78
CA LEU A 35 -0.13 -24.35 -1.86
C LEU A 35 0.43 -25.42 -0.92
N VAL A 36 1.20 -26.38 -1.44
CA VAL A 36 1.71 -27.52 -0.67
C VAL A 36 3.17 -27.29 -0.22
N TYR A 37 3.97 -26.58 -1.01
CA TYR A 37 5.37 -26.23 -0.67
C TYR A 37 5.73 -24.81 -1.15
N GLY A 38 5.21 -23.79 -0.49
CA GLY A 38 5.53 -22.40 -0.80
C GLY A 38 4.89 -21.91 -2.09
N LEU A 39 5.70 -21.56 -3.11
CA LEU A 39 5.25 -20.99 -4.40
C LEU A 39 4.75 -22.02 -5.42
N VAL A 40 4.74 -23.31 -5.08
CA VAL A 40 4.30 -24.36 -6.02
C VAL A 40 2.81 -24.66 -5.82
N PRO A 41 1.97 -24.41 -6.83
CA PRO A 41 0.54 -24.67 -6.74
C PRO A 41 0.23 -26.15 -6.96
N THR A 42 -0.70 -26.71 -6.19
CA THR A 42 -1.18 -28.09 -6.40
C THR A 42 -2.01 -28.21 -7.66
N ARG A 43 -2.85 -27.20 -7.90
CA ARG A 43 -3.71 -27.04 -9.06
C ARG A 43 -3.96 -25.55 -9.28
N LEU A 44 -3.87 -25.13 -10.53
CA LEU A 44 -4.24 -23.78 -10.95
C LEU A 44 -5.77 -23.68 -11.05
N THR A 45 -6.35 -22.67 -10.44
CA THR A 45 -7.80 -22.40 -10.42
C THR A 45 -8.09 -20.91 -10.46
N LEU A 46 -9.27 -20.56 -10.98
CA LEU A 46 -9.83 -19.19 -10.95
C LEU A 46 -10.94 -19.05 -9.90
N GLU A 47 -11.18 -20.09 -9.11
CA GLU A 47 -12.27 -20.11 -8.13
C GLU A 47 -12.11 -19.03 -7.05
N ASN A 48 -10.89 -18.71 -6.65
CA ASN A 48 -10.62 -17.61 -5.73
C ASN A 48 -11.20 -16.29 -6.26
N TRP A 49 -11.14 -16.02 -7.57
CA TRP A 49 -11.67 -14.80 -8.16
C TRP A 49 -13.21 -14.73 -8.17
N SER A 50 -13.90 -15.80 -7.79
CA SER A 50 -15.36 -15.80 -7.71
C SER A 50 -15.90 -14.82 -6.66
N PHE A 51 -15.09 -14.42 -5.66
CA PHE A 51 -15.47 -13.41 -4.65
C PHE A 51 -15.86 -12.06 -5.26
N LEU A 52 -15.37 -11.75 -6.47
CA LEU A 52 -15.71 -10.52 -7.18
C LEU A 52 -17.21 -10.45 -7.54
N TRP A 53 -17.84 -11.60 -7.74
CA TRP A 53 -19.19 -11.69 -8.27
C TRP A 53 -20.13 -12.50 -7.37
N ARG A 54 -19.60 -13.17 -6.35
CA ARG A 54 -20.35 -13.97 -5.38
C ARG A 54 -20.27 -13.35 -3.99
N PRO A 55 -21.33 -13.44 -3.18
CA PRO A 55 -21.28 -12.99 -1.81
C PRO A 55 -20.27 -13.81 -1.01
N ILE A 56 -19.45 -13.11 -0.24
CA ILE A 56 -18.48 -13.70 0.66
C ILE A 56 -19.19 -13.92 2.01
N PRO A 57 -19.11 -15.12 2.61
CA PRO A 57 -19.62 -15.32 3.96
C PRO A 57 -18.74 -14.52 4.93
N TRP A 58 -19.29 -13.43 5.48
CA TRP A 58 -18.59 -12.57 6.42
C TRP A 58 -19.46 -12.36 7.66
N GLY A 59 -19.13 -13.08 8.74
CA GLY A 59 -19.99 -13.15 9.92
C GLY A 59 -21.33 -13.83 9.61
N LEU A 60 -22.45 -13.19 10.01
CA LEU A 60 -23.81 -13.65 9.73
C LEU A 60 -24.36 -13.13 8.39
N GLU A 61 -23.62 -12.25 7.70
CA GLU A 61 -24.09 -11.56 6.50
C GLU A 61 -23.34 -11.99 5.24
N ARG A 62 -23.99 -11.77 4.10
CA ARG A 62 -23.46 -12.03 2.77
C ARG A 62 -23.12 -10.70 2.12
N GLU A 63 -21.85 -10.33 2.17
CA GLU A 63 -21.38 -9.08 1.61
C GLU A 63 -20.66 -9.28 0.27
N TYR A 64 -20.81 -8.30 -0.61
CA TYR A 64 -20.04 -8.20 -1.85
C TYR A 64 -18.81 -7.32 -1.61
N ILE A 65 -17.73 -7.60 -2.34
CA ILE A 65 -16.49 -6.81 -2.20
C ILE A 65 -16.63 -5.36 -2.69
N TRP A 66 -17.53 -5.10 -3.65
CA TRP A 66 -17.61 -3.80 -4.33
C TRP A 66 -18.03 -2.64 -3.42
N PRO A 67 -19.08 -2.75 -2.58
CA PRO A 67 -19.40 -1.70 -1.61
C PRO A 67 -18.23 -1.41 -0.65
N VAL A 68 -17.55 -2.46 -0.17
CA VAL A 68 -16.40 -2.32 0.75
C VAL A 68 -15.23 -1.60 0.06
N LEU A 69 -14.93 -1.98 -1.17
CA LEU A 69 -13.90 -1.35 -2.00
C LEU A 69 -14.23 0.12 -2.26
N PHE A 70 -15.48 0.43 -2.59
CA PHE A 70 -15.92 1.81 -2.85
C PHE A 70 -15.83 2.69 -1.59
N ASN A 71 -16.29 2.19 -0.45
CA ASN A 71 -16.18 2.90 0.84
C ASN A 71 -14.71 3.19 1.18
N THR A 72 -13.83 2.20 1.01
CA THR A 72 -12.40 2.36 1.28
C THR A 72 -11.75 3.35 0.32
N LEU A 73 -12.12 3.32 -0.96
CA LEU A 73 -11.63 4.25 -1.98
C LEU A 73 -12.08 5.69 -1.67
N LEU A 74 -13.35 5.89 -1.32
CA LEU A 74 -13.86 7.21 -0.91
C LEU A 74 -13.17 7.72 0.35
N TYR A 75 -12.98 6.84 1.35
CA TYR A 75 -12.31 7.21 2.58
C TYR A 75 -10.84 7.60 2.34
N ALA A 76 -10.08 6.75 1.65
CA ALA A 76 -8.67 6.99 1.37
C ALA A 76 -8.49 8.21 0.45
N GLY A 77 -9.29 8.32 -0.61
CA GLY A 77 -9.26 9.44 -1.55
C GLY A 77 -9.66 10.76 -0.89
N GLY A 78 -10.79 10.78 -0.19
CA GLY A 78 -11.29 11.96 0.51
C GLY A 78 -10.35 12.45 1.60
N SER A 79 -9.83 11.54 2.44
CA SER A 79 -8.87 11.88 3.48
C SER A 79 -7.54 12.38 2.89
N THR A 80 -7.04 11.78 1.81
CA THR A 80 -5.83 12.23 1.13
C THR A 80 -6.02 13.61 0.53
N PHE A 81 -7.12 13.85 -0.17
CA PHE A 81 -7.44 15.13 -0.78
C PHE A 81 -7.48 16.27 0.25
N LEU A 82 -8.24 16.08 1.33
CA LEU A 82 -8.33 17.05 2.41
C LEU A 82 -6.96 17.30 3.07
N ARG A 83 -6.19 16.24 3.32
CA ARG A 83 -4.84 16.36 3.88
C ARG A 83 -3.92 17.16 2.98
N VAL A 84 -3.87 16.84 1.69
CA VAL A 84 -3.01 17.56 0.74
C VAL A 84 -3.41 19.04 0.68
N LEU A 85 -4.71 19.34 0.62
CA LEU A 85 -5.20 20.72 0.62
C LEU A 85 -4.75 21.48 1.87
N LEU A 86 -5.04 20.93 3.05
CA LEU A 86 -4.74 21.57 4.34
C LEU A 86 -3.23 21.69 4.57
N VAL A 87 -2.45 20.64 4.31
CA VAL A 87 -1.00 20.61 4.49
C VAL A 87 -0.31 21.56 3.51
N THR A 88 -0.79 21.66 2.27
CA THR A 88 -0.21 22.59 1.28
C THR A 88 -0.48 24.04 1.69
N LEU A 89 -1.70 24.38 2.13
CA LEU A 89 -2.03 25.71 2.63
C LEU A 89 -1.23 26.07 3.88
N ALA A 90 -1.14 25.15 4.85
CA ALA A 90 -0.34 25.32 6.05
C ALA A 90 1.15 25.47 5.73
N GLY A 91 1.67 24.63 4.83
CA GLY A 91 3.05 24.70 4.35
C GLY A 91 3.35 26.01 3.63
N TYR A 92 2.42 26.52 2.82
CA TYR A 92 2.53 27.81 2.17
C TYR A 92 2.57 28.96 3.18
N ALA A 93 1.66 28.95 4.16
CA ALA A 93 1.61 29.95 5.22
C ALA A 93 2.93 29.98 6.02
N ILE A 94 3.46 28.82 6.42
CA ILE A 94 4.75 28.72 7.13
C ILE A 94 5.93 29.18 6.26
N SER A 95 5.87 28.93 4.95
CA SER A 95 6.98 29.21 4.03
C SER A 95 7.03 30.66 3.54
N ARG A 96 5.89 31.36 3.49
CA ARG A 96 5.79 32.69 2.85
C ARG A 96 5.24 33.78 3.76
N ILE A 97 4.54 33.44 4.84
CA ILE A 97 3.95 34.44 5.73
C ILE A 97 4.81 34.53 6.99
N SER A 98 5.35 35.72 7.28
CA SER A 98 5.99 36.01 8.56
C SER A 98 4.92 36.29 9.62
N PHE A 99 4.55 35.28 10.41
CA PHE A 99 3.61 35.43 11.53
C PHE A 99 4.30 35.24 12.89
N ARG A 100 3.78 35.89 13.93
CA ARG A 100 4.32 35.82 15.29
C ARG A 100 4.06 34.41 15.85
N GLY A 101 5.11 33.66 16.18
CA GLY A 101 5.04 32.25 16.62
C GLY A 101 5.52 31.20 15.60
N ARG A 102 5.96 31.61 14.40
CA ARG A 102 6.52 30.72 13.37
C ARG A 102 7.67 29.84 13.87
N THR A 103 8.60 30.42 14.64
CA THR A 103 9.74 29.67 15.20
C THR A 103 9.32 28.61 16.20
N PHE A 104 8.25 28.85 16.97
CA PHE A 104 7.70 27.85 17.90
C PHE A 104 7.07 26.67 17.14
N VAL A 105 6.30 26.94 16.08
CA VAL A 105 5.70 25.91 15.23
C VAL A 105 6.77 25.07 14.52
N LEU A 106 7.83 25.69 14.00
CA LEU A 106 8.96 25.00 13.38
C LEU A 106 9.81 24.21 14.38
N ALA A 107 10.06 24.76 15.56
CA ALA A 107 10.82 24.08 16.62
C ALA A 107 10.07 22.84 17.14
N PHE A 108 8.74 22.91 17.26
CA PHE A 108 7.92 21.77 17.64
C PHE A 108 8.03 20.60 16.65
N GLN A 109 8.18 20.86 15.35
CA GLN A 109 8.39 19.82 14.34
C GLN A 109 9.76 19.12 14.45
N MET A 110 10.78 19.79 15.00
CA MET A 110 12.12 19.22 15.17
C MET A 110 12.31 18.47 16.49
N MET A 111 11.35 18.59 17.42
CA MET A 111 11.40 17.95 18.74
C MET A 111 10.69 16.58 18.79
N GLY A 112 10.11 16.12 17.68
CA GLY A 112 9.43 14.82 17.55
C GLY A 112 10.28 13.75 16.88
#